data_AF-A0A452XRA9-F1
#
_entry.id   AF-A0A452XRA9-F1
#
_cell.length_a   1.000
_cell.length_b   1.000
_cell.length_c   1.000
_cell.angle_alpha   90.00
_cell.angle_beta   90.00
_cell.angle_gamma   90.00
#
_symmetry.space_group_name_H-M   'P 1'
#
loop_
_entity.id
_entity.type
_entity.pdbx_description
1 polymer ?
#
loop_
_entity_poly.entity_id
_entity_poly.type
_entity_poly.pdbx_seq_one_letter_code
_entity_poly.pdbx_strand_id
1 'polypeptide(L)'
;MILTHVFDPHQQRYRLKKEYFIHHPLHLVRRTSPVPSMTDEQWNELVESWKDPKKMGICETNKNNRAQVKFHQTTGSRSYPVHCDNLGDKYKDKEPTALDLFKEYHYSKKKKSYTGVVQAA
;
A
#
# COMPACT_ATOMS: atom_id res chain seq x y z
N MET A 1 -19.15 -14.22 20.04
CA MET A 1 -18.02 -14.51 19.14
C MET A 1 -17.25 -13.21 18.96
N ILE A 2 -16.19 -13.01 19.75
CA ILE A 2 -15.42 -11.76 19.75
C ILE A 2 -14.52 -11.78 18.52
N LEU A 3 -14.77 -10.88 17.58
CA LEU A 3 -13.89 -10.59 16.45
C LEU A 3 -12.57 -10.06 17.01
N THR A 4 -11.59 -10.94 17.18
CA THR A 4 -10.20 -10.53 17.36
C THR A 4 -9.77 -9.85 16.07
N HIS A 5 -9.81 -8.51 16.07
CA HIS A 5 -9.08 -7.72 15.10
C HIS A 5 -7.66 -8.26 15.07
N VAL A 6 -7.29 -8.87 13.95
CA VAL A 6 -5.90 -9.22 13.64
C VAL A 6 -5.11 -7.94 13.80
N PHE A 7 -4.33 -7.87 14.88
CA PHE A 7 -3.51 -6.72 15.24
C PHE A 7 -2.37 -6.66 14.24
N ASP A 8 -2.59 -6.03 13.08
CA ASP A 8 -1.54 -5.82 12.09
C ASP A 8 -0.54 -4.79 12.67
N PRO A 9 0.67 -5.22 13.06
CA PRO A 9 1.63 -4.35 13.72
C PRO A 9 2.10 -3.21 12.80
N HIS A 10 2.00 -3.37 11.47
CA HIS A 10 2.36 -2.32 10.52
C HIS A 10 1.32 -1.19 10.50
N GLN A 11 0.03 -1.54 10.57
CA GLN A 11 -1.05 -0.55 10.63
C GLN A 11 -1.01 0.23 11.94
N GLN A 12 -0.73 -0.46 13.04
CA GLN A 12 -0.54 0.14 14.37
C GLN A 12 0.58 1.18 14.38
N ARG A 13 1.79 0.81 13.94
CA ARG A 13 2.95 1.71 13.90
C ARG A 13 2.71 2.94 13.03
N TYR A 14 2.04 2.77 11.88
CA TYR A 14 1.70 3.90 11.01
C TYR A 14 0.75 4.89 11.70
N ARG A 15 -0.30 4.41 12.36
CA ARG A 15 -1.25 5.26 13.10
C ARG A 15 -0.55 6.03 14.22
N LEU A 16 0.25 5.33 15.02
CA LEU A 16 1.04 5.93 16.10
C LEU A 16 1.99 7.01 15.60
N LYS A 17 2.74 6.73 14.53
CA LYS A 17 3.65 7.71 13.92
C LYS A 17 2.90 8.95 13.43
N LYS A 18 1.74 8.76 12.80
CA LYS A 18 0.92 9.86 12.28
C LYS A 18 0.39 10.75 13.40
N GLU A 19 -0.16 10.16 14.45
CA GLU A 19 -0.85 10.89 15.51
C GLU A 19 0.12 11.56 16.50
N TYR A 20 1.22 10.88 16.86
CA TYR A 20 2.08 11.30 17.98
C TYR A 20 3.50 11.75 17.57
N PHE A 21 3.89 11.60 16.30
CA PHE A 21 5.23 11.96 15.84
C PHE A 21 5.24 13.01 14.71
N ILE A 22 4.51 12.79 13.60
CA ILE A 22 4.60 13.64 12.39
C ILE A 22 4.25 15.11 12.67
N HIS A 23 3.25 15.37 13.52
CA HIS A 23 2.75 16.72 13.78
C HIS A 23 3.45 17.42 14.96
N HIS A 24 4.40 16.75 15.61
CA HIS A 24 5.08 17.26 16.80
C HIS A 24 6.55 17.53 16.50
N PRO A 25 7.11 18.69 16.93
CA PRO A 25 8.54 18.91 16.82
C PRO A 25 9.29 17.90 17.70
N LEU A 26 10.50 17.50 17.28
CA LEU A 26 11.24 16.38 17.88
C LEU A 26 11.45 16.49 19.40
N HIS A 27 11.57 17.72 19.92
CA HIS A 27 11.76 17.97 21.35
C HIS A 27 10.46 17.85 22.17
N LEU A 28 9.29 17.85 21.54
CA LEU A 28 7.98 17.66 22.17
C LEU A 28 7.44 16.22 22.02
N VAL A 29 8.20 15.33 21.39
CA VAL A 29 7.79 13.93 21.28
C VAL A 29 7.78 13.29 22.67
N ARG A 30 6.64 12.69 23.02
CA ARG A 30 6.40 12.06 24.31
C ARG A 30 7.44 10.95 24.57
N ARG A 31 7.89 10.84 25.82
CA ARG A 31 8.76 9.75 26.30
C ARG A 31 7.99 8.54 26.81
N THR A 32 6.68 8.70 27.03
CA THR A 32 5.78 7.65 27.52
C THR A 32 4.88 7.15 26.40
N SER A 33 4.57 5.87 26.44
CA SER A 33 3.72 5.19 25.49
C SER A 33 2.32 5.79 25.53
N PRO A 34 1.75 6.19 24.38
CA PRO A 34 0.39 6.70 24.30
C PRO A 34 -0.67 5.59 24.34
N VAL A 35 -0.26 4.31 24.26
CA VAL A 35 -1.17 3.16 24.19
C VAL A 35 -0.85 2.13 25.28
N PRO A 36 -1.87 1.55 25.95
CA PRO A 36 -1.66 0.60 27.04
C PRO A 36 -1.09 -0.75 26.58
N SER A 37 -1.15 -1.04 25.28
CA SER A 37 -0.65 -2.30 24.69
C SER A 37 0.86 -2.30 24.41
N MET A 38 1.57 -1.22 24.72
CA MET A 38 3.00 -1.06 24.42
C MET A 38 3.71 -0.41 25.60
N THR A 39 4.88 -0.93 25.96
CA THR A 39 5.68 -0.37 27.05
C THR A 39 6.37 0.93 26.63
N ASP A 40 6.78 1.72 27.62
CA ASP A 40 7.49 2.98 27.37
C ASP A 40 8.83 2.74 26.67
N GLU A 41 9.53 1.63 26.96
CA GLU A 41 10.78 1.26 26.29
C GLU A 41 10.54 0.98 24.80
N GLN A 42 9.52 0.17 24.48
CA GLN A 42 9.15 -0.14 23.09
C GLN A 42 8.72 1.11 22.31
N TRP A 43 8.00 2.02 22.96
CA TRP A 43 7.63 3.32 22.38
C TRP A 43 8.88 4.16 22.07
N ASN A 44 9.80 4.27 23.02
CA ASN A 44 11.03 5.05 22.85
C ASN A 44 11.90 4.46 21.73
N GLU A 45 12.02 3.14 21.62
CA GLU A 45 12.72 2.48 20.51
C GLU A 45 12.10 2.84 19.15
N LEU A 46 10.76 2.86 19.06
CA LEU A 46 10.08 3.29 17.83
C LEU A 46 10.37 4.76 17.50
N VAL A 47 10.28 5.64 18.49
CA VAL A 47 10.55 7.07 18.33
C VAL A 47 11.98 7.31 17.86
N GLU A 48 12.98 6.65 18.48
CA GLU A 48 14.38 6.75 18.04
C GLU A 48 14.56 6.21 16.62
N SER A 49 13.87 5.12 16.26
CA SER A 49 13.90 4.60 14.89
C SER A 49 13.29 5.58 13.87
N TRP A 50 12.33 6.42 14.27
CA TRP A 50 11.72 7.42 13.39
C TRP A 50 12.54 8.71 13.28
N LYS A 51 13.37 9.02 14.29
CA LYS A 51 14.33 10.13 14.28
C LYS A 51 15.56 9.87 13.43
N ASP A 52 15.86 8.61 13.10
CA ASP A 52 16.99 8.24 12.26
C ASP A 52 16.91 8.98 10.90
N PRO A 53 17.86 9.89 10.60
CA PRO A 53 17.82 10.73 9.40
C PRO A 53 17.88 9.89 8.11
N LYS A 54 18.55 8.73 8.14
CA LYS A 54 18.59 7.82 6.99
C LYS A 54 17.19 7.29 6.67
N LYS A 55 16.46 6.84 7.70
CA LYS A 55 15.09 6.35 7.54
C LYS A 55 14.13 7.46 7.13
N MET A 56 14.29 8.67 7.70
CA MET A 56 13.49 9.83 7.28
C MET A 56 13.69 10.15 5.80
N GLY A 57 14.94 10.19 5.32
CA GLY A 57 15.24 10.44 3.91
C GLY A 57 14.63 9.38 2.98
N ILE A 58 14.69 8.11 3.35
CA ILE A 58 14.04 7.02 2.60
C ILE A 58 12.52 7.19 2.59
N CYS A 59 11.89 7.50 3.72
CA CYS A 59 10.46 7.73 3.80
C CYS A 59 10.01 8.89 2.90
N GLU A 60 10.73 10.00 2.90
CA GLU A 60 10.41 11.16 2.07
C GLU A 60 10.57 10.84 0.58
N THR A 61 11.64 10.13 0.22
CA THR A 61 11.86 9.63 -1.15
C THR A 61 10.71 8.73 -1.60
N ASN A 62 10.28 7.79 -0.75
CA ASN A 62 9.16 6.89 -1.06
C ASN A 62 7.84 7.65 -1.22
N LYS A 63 7.60 8.70 -0.43
CA LYS A 63 6.42 9.56 -0.53
C LYS A 63 6.42 10.32 -1.86
N ASN A 64 7.55 10.89 -2.25
CA ASN A 64 7.73 11.58 -3.53
C ASN A 64 7.53 10.60 -4.70
N ASN A 65 8.14 9.42 -4.63
CA ASN A 65 7.96 8.37 -5.63
C ASN A 65 6.49 7.96 -5.75
N ARG A 66 5.78 7.81 -4.62
CA ARG A 66 4.36 7.46 -4.59
C ARG A 66 3.49 8.53 -5.25
N ALA A 67 3.81 9.81 -5.04
CA ALA A 67 3.10 10.92 -5.67
C ALA A 67 3.30 10.96 -7.20
N GLN A 68 4.43 10.45 -7.70
CA GLN A 68 4.72 10.38 -9.14
C GLN A 68 4.19 9.10 -9.81
N VAL A 69 3.54 8.19 -9.08
CA VAL A 69 2.94 6.99 -9.67
C VAL A 69 1.73 7.38 -10.52
N LYS A 70 1.90 7.33 -11.85
CA LYS A 70 0.83 7.65 -12.83
C LYS A 70 -0.18 6.53 -13.04
N PHE A 71 0.28 5.28 -12.97
CA PHE A 71 -0.54 4.11 -13.25
C PHE A 71 -0.42 3.11 -12.10
N HIS A 72 -1.55 2.57 -11.67
CA HIS A 72 -1.53 1.43 -10.75
C HIS A 72 -0.90 0.22 -11.45
N GLN A 73 0.00 -0.47 -10.75
CA GLN A 73 0.46 -1.78 -11.21
C GLN A 73 -0.76 -2.70 -11.31
N THR A 74 -0.84 -3.48 -12.40
CA THR A 74 -1.84 -4.55 -12.47
C THR A 74 -1.41 -5.68 -11.53
N THR A 75 -2.31 -6.61 -11.21
CA THR A 75 -1.92 -7.78 -10.40
C THR A 75 -0.85 -8.59 -11.14
N GLY A 76 0.41 -8.42 -10.74
CA GLY A 76 1.59 -8.99 -11.40
C GLY A 76 2.74 -7.98 -11.51
N SER A 77 3.83 -8.38 -12.16
CA SER A 77 5.06 -7.57 -12.30
C SER A 77 5.01 -6.52 -13.43
N ARG A 78 3.85 -6.33 -14.08
CA ARG A 78 3.73 -5.52 -15.31
C ARG A 78 2.94 -4.25 -15.03
N SER A 79 3.41 -3.11 -15.56
CA SER A 79 2.63 -1.88 -15.56
C SER A 79 1.45 -1.99 -16.54
N TYR A 80 0.39 -1.20 -16.32
CA TYR A 80 -0.78 -1.16 -17.19
C TYR A 80 -0.43 -0.89 -18.67
N PRO A 81 0.41 0.10 -19.02
CA PRO A 81 0.79 0.36 -20.42
C PRO A 81 1.51 -0.82 -21.07
N VAL A 82 2.50 -1.41 -20.38
CA VAL A 82 3.22 -2.58 -20.89
C VAL A 82 2.24 -3.73 -21.10
N HIS A 83 1.27 -3.93 -20.21
CA HIS A 83 0.25 -4.97 -20.41
C HIS A 83 -0.61 -4.71 -21.65
N CYS A 84 -1.03 -3.46 -21.90
CA CYS A 84 -1.75 -3.06 -23.11
C CYS A 84 -0.93 -3.34 -24.37
N ASP A 85 0.36 -2.97 -24.40
CA ASP A 85 1.24 -3.21 -25.55
C ASP A 85 1.33 -4.72 -25.87
N ASN A 86 1.40 -5.57 -24.84
CA ASN A 86 1.41 -7.03 -25.03
C ASN A 86 0.08 -7.61 -25.48
N LEU A 87 -1.04 -6.90 -25.31
CA LEU A 87 -2.31 -7.30 -25.88
C LEU A 87 -2.37 -6.98 -27.38
N GLY A 88 -1.58 -6.02 -27.87
CA GLY A 88 -1.46 -5.72 -29.30
C GLY A 88 -1.14 -6.97 -30.13
N ASP A 89 -0.22 -7.81 -29.65
CA ASP A 89 0.15 -9.08 -30.33
C ASP A 89 -1.02 -10.08 -30.42
N LYS A 90 -1.94 -10.05 -29.45
CA LYS A 90 -3.11 -10.94 -29.38
C LYS A 90 -4.26 -10.45 -30.27
N TYR A 91 -4.37 -9.15 -30.44
CA TYR A 91 -5.46 -8.50 -31.17
C TYR A 91 -4.99 -7.85 -32.50
N LYS A 92 -3.91 -8.39 -33.10
CA LYS A 92 -3.21 -8.00 -34.34
C LYS A 92 -3.82 -6.91 -35.25
N ASP A 93 -5.12 -6.97 -35.57
CA ASP A 93 -5.79 -6.07 -36.52
C ASP A 93 -7.07 -5.39 -35.97
N LYS A 94 -7.39 -5.53 -34.67
CA LYS A 94 -8.60 -4.98 -34.05
C LYS A 94 -8.28 -4.37 -32.70
N GLU A 95 -8.55 -3.07 -32.54
CA GLU A 95 -8.43 -2.42 -31.23
C GLU A 95 -9.38 -3.12 -30.24
N PRO A 96 -8.88 -3.68 -29.12
CA PRO A 96 -9.72 -4.42 -28.19
C PRO A 96 -10.78 -3.52 -27.57
N THR A 97 -12.02 -4.00 -27.56
CA THR A 97 -13.14 -3.26 -26.97
C THR A 97 -12.92 -3.10 -25.46
N ALA A 98 -13.52 -2.07 -24.84
CA ALA A 98 -13.50 -1.91 -23.39
C ALA A 98 -13.92 -3.19 -22.63
N LEU A 99 -14.86 -3.96 -23.20
CA LEU A 99 -15.34 -5.22 -22.64
C LEU A 99 -14.30 -6.36 -22.76
N ASP A 100 -13.51 -6.36 -23.83
CA ASP A 100 -12.41 -7.33 -24.04
C ASP A 100 -11.28 -7.07 -23.05
N LEU A 101 -10.91 -5.81 -22.87
CA LEU A 101 -9.96 -5.38 -21.85
C LEU A 101 -10.45 -5.79 -20.46
N PHE A 102 -11.68 -5.46 -20.10
CA PHE A 102 -12.25 -5.81 -18.80
C PHE A 102 -12.18 -7.30 -18.48
N LYS A 103 -12.49 -8.16 -19.47
CA LYS A 103 -12.36 -9.61 -19.32
C LYS A 103 -10.92 -10.01 -19.08
N GLU A 104 -9.96 -9.49 -19.84
CA GLU A 104 -8.56 -9.83 -19.64
C GLU A 104 -8.03 -9.38 -18.26
N TYR A 105 -8.45 -8.21 -17.78
CA TYR A 105 -8.02 -7.67 -16.48
C TYR A 105 -8.63 -8.38 -15.27
N HIS A 106 -9.89 -8.81 -15.38
CA HIS A 106 -10.65 -9.25 -14.21
C HIS A 106 -11.01 -10.73 -14.23
N TYR A 107 -10.85 -11.44 -15.35
CA TYR A 107 -11.15 -12.86 -15.45
C TYR A 107 -9.91 -13.73 -15.16
N SER A 108 -9.96 -14.50 -14.07
CA SER A 108 -8.92 -15.45 -13.74
C SER A 108 -9.11 -16.74 -14.52
N LYS A 109 -8.19 -17.07 -15.44
CA LYS A 109 -8.21 -18.37 -16.14
C LYS A 109 -8.06 -19.57 -15.19
N LYS A 110 -7.28 -19.41 -14.11
CA LYS A 110 -7.07 -20.45 -13.08
C LYS A 110 -8.35 -20.74 -12.29
N LYS A 111 -9.06 -19.68 -11.87
CA LYS A 111 -10.30 -19.81 -11.10
C LYS A 111 -11.56 -19.93 -12.00
N LYS A 112 -11.40 -19.73 -13.31
CA LYS A 112 -12.48 -19.60 -14.31
C LYS A 112 -13.59 -18.66 -13.84
N SER A 113 -13.19 -17.54 -13.22
CA SER A 113 -14.13 -16.59 -12.61
C SER A 113 -13.57 -15.18 -12.59
N TYR A 114 -14.45 -14.18 -12.50
CA TYR A 114 -14.06 -12.80 -12.30
C TYR A 114 -13.56 -12.56 -10.88
N THR A 115 -12.73 -11.54 -10.68
CA THR A 115 -12.29 -11.12 -9.35
C THR A 115 -13.49 -10.78 -8.46
N GLY A 116 -13.45 -11.12 -7.17
CA GLY A 116 -14.58 -10.89 -6.25
C GLY A 116 -15.06 -9.44 -6.19
N VAL A 117 -14.18 -8.47 -6.42
CA VAL A 117 -14.51 -7.03 -6.51
C VAL A 117 -15.46 -6.74 -7.69
N VAL A 118 -15.27 -7.43 -8.81
CA VAL A 118 -16.13 -7.31 -10.01
C VAL A 118 -17.46 -8.05 -9.82
N GLN A 119 -17.47 -9.14 -9.07
CA GLN A 119 -18.68 -9.93 -8.82
C GLN A 119 -19.62 -9.30 -7.78
N ALA A 120 -19.11 -8.34 -7.00
CA ALA A 120 -19.83 -7.66 -5.92
C ALA A 120 -20.39 -6.28 -6.31
N ALA A 121 -20.22 -5.87 -7.57
CA ALA A 121 -20.75 -4.62 -8.15
C ALA A 121 -21.97 -4.93 -9.02
#